data_AF-A0A921BNQ7-F1
#
_entry.id   AF-A0A921BNQ7-F1
#
_cell.length_a   1.000
_cell.length_b   1.000
_cell.length_c   1.000
_cell.angle_alpha   90.00
_cell.angle_beta   90.00
_cell.angle_gamma   90.00
#
_symmetry.space_group_name_H-M   'P 1'
#
loop_
_entity.id
_entity.type
_entity.pdbx_description
1 polymer ?
#
loop_
_entity_poly.entity_id
_entity_poly.type
_entity_poly.pdbx_seq_one_letter_code
_entity_poly.pdbx_strand_id
1 'polypeptide(L)' 'MELSTIFRALNSAEAQLVRSQLEAADFDVFVADESSALAVECYVLGVGGIRVQVPRDREADARELLKSCGYPVE' A
#
# COMPACT_ATOMS: atom_id res chain seq x y z
N MET A 1 15.88 -3.25 -7.89
CA MET A 1 14.88 -3.57 -6.86
C MET A 1 13.53 -3.53 -7.55
N GLU A 2 12.81 -4.64 -7.57
CA GLU A 2 11.50 -4.74 -8.22
C GLU A 2 10.43 -4.65 -7.12
N LEU A 3 9.64 -3.58 -7.17
CA LEU A 3 8.57 -3.29 -6.22
C LEU A 3 7.24 -3.73 -6.84
N SER A 4 6.46 -4.50 -6.09
CA SER A 4 5.14 -4.96 -6.49
C SER A 4 4.08 -4.25 -5.66
N THR A 5 3.02 -3.78 -6.31
CA THR A 5 1.85 -3.20 -5.62
C THR A 5 0.99 -4.31 -5.05
N ILE A 6 0.78 -4.30 -3.73
CA ILE A 6 -0.05 -5.29 -3.01
C ILE A 6 -1.38 -4.72 -2.53
N PHE A 7 -1.46 -3.39 -2.39
CA PHE A 7 -2.64 -2.72 -1.90
C PHE A 7 -2.76 -1.32 -2.51
N ARG A 8 -3.98 -0.90 -2.79
CA ARG A 8 -4.32 0.44 -3.27
C ARG A 8 -5.22 1.12 -2.25
N ALA A 9 -4.70 2.17 -1.64
CA ALA A 9 -5.43 2.95 -0.67
C ALA A 9 -6.13 4.14 -1.33
N LEU A 10 -7.35 4.42 -0.89
CA LEU A 10 -8.16 5.55 -1.38
C LEU A 10 -7.92 6.86 -0.59
N ASN A 11 -7.07 6.81 0.42
CA ASN A 11 -6.69 7.98 1.21
C ASN A 11 -5.37 7.71 1.94
N SER A 12 -4.66 8.77 2.33
CA SER A 12 -3.36 8.63 2.99
C SER A 12 -3.46 7.96 4.36
N ALA A 13 -4.59 8.09 5.06
CA ALA A 13 -4.78 7.43 6.35
C ALA A 13 -4.78 5.90 6.20
N GLU A 14 -5.49 5.37 5.21
CA GLU A 14 -5.54 3.94 4.91
C GLU A 14 -4.18 3.41 4.45
N ALA A 15 -3.47 4.16 3.60
CA ALA A 15 -2.11 3.80 3.17
C ALA A 15 -1.14 3.70 4.37
N GLN A 16 -1.18 4.68 5.27
CA GLN A 16 -0.31 4.72 6.45
C GLN A 16 -0.69 3.64 7.48
N LEU A 17 -1.97 3.27 7.60
CA LEU A 17 -2.40 2.13 8.43
C LEU A 17 -1.86 0.81 7.91
N VAL A 18 -1.96 0.57 6.60
CA VAL A 18 -1.45 -0.64 5.95
C VAL A 18 0.07 -0.69 6.04
N ARG A 19 0.75 0.43 5.78
CA ARG A 19 2.20 0.56 5.97
C ARG A 19 2.61 0.23 7.39
N SER A 20 1.95 0.81 8.40
CA SER A 20 2.28 0.57 9.81
C SER A 20 2.16 -0.90 10.21
N GLN A 21 1.17 -1.62 9.67
CA GLN A 21 0.99 -3.05 9.94
C GLN A 21 2.09 -3.90 9.30
N LEU A 22 2.45 -3.59 8.06
CA LEU A 22 3.51 -4.28 7.35
C LEU A 22 4.89 -3.98 7.97
N GLU A 23 5.17 -2.73 8.34
CA GLU A 23 6.38 -2.34 9.08
C GLU A 23 6.43 -3.04 10.46
N ALA A 24 5.30 -3.18 11.16
CA ALA A 24 5.23 -3.92 12.41
C ALA A 24 5.55 -5.42 12.26
N ALA A 25 5.39 -5.95 11.05
CA ALA A 25 5.76 -7.31 10.68
C ALA A 25 7.14 -7.41 9.98
N ASP A 26 7.97 -6.37 10.11
CA ASP A 26 9.34 -6.30 9.59
C ASP A 26 9.42 -6.35 8.04
N PHE A 27 8.40 -5.81 7.36
CA PHE A 27 8.42 -5.64 5.91
C PHE A 27 8.90 -4.24 5.51
N ASP A 28 9.71 -4.19 4.45
CA ASP A 28 10.11 -2.94 3.80
C ASP A 28 9.01 -2.50 2.82
N VAL A 29 8.32 -1.40 3.16
CA VAL A 29 7.10 -0.97 2.47
C VAL A 29 7.31 0.40 1.86
N PHE A 30 6.99 0.52 0.59
CA PHE A 30 7.06 1.75 -0.16
C PHE A 30 5.67 2.26 -0.54
N VAL A 31 5.29 3.42 0.00
CA VAL A 31 4.02 4.07 -0.35
C VAL A 31 4.28 5.06 -1.48
N ALA A 32 3.80 4.74 -2.68
CA ALA A 32 3.89 5.61 -3.84
C ALA A 32 2.62 6.43 -4.03
N ASP A 33 2.75 7.61 -4.66
CA ASP A 33 1.67 8.56 -4.95
C ASP A 33 1.03 9.26 -3.74
N GLU A 34 1.53 9.08 -2.51
CA GLU A 34 0.98 9.73 -1.31
C GLU A 34 1.03 11.27 -1.38
N SER A 35 2.19 11.84 -1.73
CA SER A 35 2.34 13.29 -1.83
C SER A 35 1.50 13.90 -2.96
N SER A 36 1.31 13.16 -4.06
CA SER A 36 0.46 13.58 -5.18
C SER A 36 -1.02 13.53 -4.81
N ALA A 37 -1.45 12.51 -4.06
CA ALA A 37 -2.81 12.38 -3.53
C ALA A 37 -3.15 13.50 -2.54
N LEU A 38 -2.21 13.91 -1.70
CA LEU A 38 -2.38 15.04 -0.77
C LEU A 38 -2.40 16.40 -1.49
N ALA A 39 -1.62 16.55 -2.56
CA ALA A 39 -1.54 17.79 -3.34
C ALA A 39 -2.77 18.00 -4.25
N VAL A 40 -3.45 16.92 -4.62
CA VAL A 40 -4.61 16.97 -5.51
C VAL A 40 -5.71 16.08 -4.94
N GLU A 41 -6.54 16.66 -4.07
CA GLU A 41 -7.67 15.99 -3.38
C GLU A 41 -8.61 15.19 -4.31
N CYS A 42 -8.58 15.44 -5.63
CA CYS A 42 -9.44 14.79 -6.63
C CYS A 42 -8.69 13.77 -7.54
N TYR A 43 -7.37 13.59 -7.40
CA TYR A 43 -6.58 12.73 -8.31
C TYR A 43 -6.63 11.25 -7.95
N VAL A 44 -6.96 10.94 -6.69
CA VAL A 44 -7.00 9.59 -6.13
C VAL A 44 -7.98 8.69 -6.88
N LEU A 45 -9.11 9.23 -7.34
CA LEU A 45 -10.15 8.49 -8.06
C LEU A 45 -9.82 8.24 -9.55
N GLY A 46 -8.88 9.00 -10.14
CA GLY A 46 -8.58 8.96 -11.59
C GLY A 46 -7.42 8.04 -11.99
N VAL A 47 -6.49 7.74 -11.07
CA VAL A 47 -5.23 7.02 -11.37
C VAL A 47 -5.08 5.70 -10.59
N GLY A 48 -6.08 5.34 -9.77
CA GLY A 48 -6.06 4.08 -9.01
C GLY A 48 -5.45 4.19 -7.61
N GLY A 49 -5.54 5.36 -6.98
CA GLY A 49 -5.21 5.55 -5.57
C GLY A 49 -3.72 5.53 -5.21
N ILE A 50 -3.47 5.62 -3.91
CA ILE A 50 -2.13 5.55 -3.30
C ILE A 50 -1.69 4.09 -3.31
N ARG A 51 -0.50 3.80 -3.86
CA ARG A 51 -0.04 2.43 -4.06
C ARG A 51 0.91 2.02 -2.95
N VAL A 52 0.52 1.03 -2.17
CA VAL A 52 1.40 0.38 -1.19
C VAL A 52 2.13 -0.76 -1.88
N GLN A 53 3.45 -0.66 -1.91
CA GLN A 53 4.33 -1.58 -2.61
C GLN A 53 5.30 -2.24 -1.65
N VAL A 54 5.66 -3.48 -1.95
CA VAL A 54 6.67 -4.26 -1.24
C VAL A 54 7.65 -4.86 -2.24
N PRO A 55 8.88 -5.23 -1.84
CA PRO A 55 9.77 -5.98 -2.70
C PRO A 55 9.10 -7.26 -3.18
N ARG A 56 9.20 -7.57 -4.48
CA ARG A 56 8.52 -8.70 -5.14
C ARG A 56 8.76 -10.04 -4.44
N ASP A 57 9.94 -10.22 -3.84
CA ASP A 57 10.31 -11.41 -3.06
C ASP A 57 9.39 -11.65 -1.85
N ARG A 58 8.83 -10.57 -1.28
CA ARG A 58 7.94 -10.60 -0.11
C ARG A 58 6.47 -10.31 -0.45
N GLU A 59 6.12 -10.21 -1.72
CA GLU A 59 4.76 -9.92 -2.19
C GLU A 59 3.74 -10.93 -1.65
N ALA A 60 4.05 -12.23 -1.74
CA ALA A 60 3.14 -13.29 -1.32
C ALA A 60 2.86 -13.24 0.19
N ASP A 61 3.91 -13.05 0.99
CA ASP A 61 3.85 -13.01 2.45
C ASP A 61 3.10 -11.76 2.94
N ALA A 62 3.41 -10.60 2.36
CA ALA A 62 2.69 -9.36 2.65
C ALA A 62 1.21 -9.46 2.27
N ARG A 63 0.88 -10.13 1.17
CA ARG A 63 -0.51 -10.32 0.73
C ARG A 63 -1.28 -11.28 1.64
N GLU A 64 -0.64 -12.32 2.17
CA GLU A 64 -1.23 -13.16 3.22
C GLU A 64 -1.47 -12.39 4.51
N LEU A 65 -0.52 -11.56 4.94
CA LEU A 65 -0.66 -10.75 6.15
C LEU A 65 -1.83 -9.77 6.03
N LEU A 66 -1.95 -9.10 4.88
CA LEU A 66 -3.08 -8.20 4.62
C LEU A 66 -4.43 -8.92 4.63
N LYS A 67 -4.51 -10.14 4.07
CA LYS A 67 -5.70 -10.99 4.19
C LYS A 67 -6.01 -11.33 5.63
N SER A 68 -4.99 -11.67 6.43
CA SER A 68 -5.15 -11.98 7.85
C SER A 68 -5.61 -10.77 8.67
N CYS A 69 -5.23 -9.55 8.26
CA CYS A 69 -5.72 -8.30 8.84
C CYS A 69 -7.10 -7.86 8.32
N GLY A 70 -7.68 -8.60 7.37
CA GLY A 70 -9.02 -8.33 6.83
C GLY A 70 -9.06 -7.28 5.71
N TYR A 71 -7.92 -6.94 5.10
CA TYR A 71 -7.89 -6.04 3.95
C TYR A 71 -8.23 -6.78 2.65
N PRO A 72 -9.01 -6.15 1.75
CA PRO A 72 -9.20 -6.68 0.40
C PRO A 72 -7.88 -6.53 -0.37
N VAL A 73 -7.27 -7.65 -0.70
CA VAL A 73 -6.07 -7.69 -1.56
C VAL A 73 -6.50 -7.96 -3.00
N GLU A 74 -6.01 -7.14 -3.95
CA GLU A 74 -6.20 -7.35 -5.39
C GLU A 74 -5.28 -8.43 -5.97
#